data_AF-A0A7C4MEK7-F1
#
_entry.id   AF-A0A7C4MEK7-F1
#
_cell.length_a   1.000
_cell.length_b   1.000
_cell.length_c   1.000
_cell.angle_alpha   90.00
_cell.angle_beta   90.00
_cell.angle_gamma   90.00
#
_symmetry.space_group_name_H-M   'P 1'
#
loop_
_entity.id
_entity.type
_entity.pdbx_description
1 polymer ?
#
loop_
_entity_poly.entity_id
_entity_poly.type
_entity_poly.pdbx_seq_one_letter_code
_entity_poly.pdbx_strand_id
1 'polypeptide(L)'
;MNADTSFVLNLLNEAYDRLKNEYWSTSVLGPVRAYAAESDVDKEFWTLFCALIDFQMPVKSVLNPMLFGLLTSMEETSIKFIHLIEDTNLAMTTLKTFGWKTNRGAKIGFTHRFVKIENLIVLLQIFKEIMHDYGSLRNLVEEAYKDCLYMDEPMEGVLAKFLKILVDYGGRPPLIPTKMASTLKRFNLFFRWMARPYPDLGLWSFIDKKELLVSLDGGLCRVLNRAFSLPIKINWHGVLKATKFFRSLNPADPVKYDYILSRLAIMDYCTKELTRSKCFLCPLANICKFSRVTYKPKAKALRGKEREIFEKYLKIYGHEIDSVITEYPLGRYSADAVLHKRSCKTYVVEVEHTLNYNAIGQIVAYRFLYFKIHGKMTNPMIICLEAPKELKEICETEQGIEILEIK
;
A
#
# COMPACT_ATOMS: atom_id res chain seq x y z
N MET A 1 -3.60 -26.43 -8.62
CA MET A 1 -3.92 -25.00 -8.35
C MET A 1 -5.16 -24.65 -9.17
N ASN A 2 -6.27 -24.26 -8.54
CA ASN A 2 -7.50 -23.89 -9.28
C ASN A 2 -7.23 -22.63 -10.14
N ALA A 3 -7.74 -22.60 -11.37
CA ALA A 3 -7.54 -21.49 -12.31
C ALA A 3 -7.91 -20.11 -11.72
N ASP A 4 -8.89 -20.07 -10.82
CA ASP A 4 -9.32 -18.85 -10.10
C ASP A 4 -8.27 -18.35 -9.10
N THR A 5 -7.61 -19.26 -8.37
CA THR A 5 -6.56 -18.94 -7.40
C THR A 5 -5.31 -18.36 -8.08
N SER A 6 -4.91 -18.93 -9.22
CA SER A 6 -3.76 -18.43 -9.98
C SER A 6 -4.00 -17.04 -10.53
N PHE A 7 -5.22 -16.76 -11.01
CA PHE A 7 -5.60 -15.44 -11.51
C PHE A 7 -5.56 -14.38 -10.39
N VAL A 8 -6.17 -14.68 -9.24
CA VAL A 8 -6.16 -13.80 -8.07
C VAL A 8 -4.72 -13.53 -7.59
N LEU A 9 -3.88 -14.56 -7.54
CA LEU A 9 -2.47 -14.43 -7.13
C LEU A 9 -1.70 -13.49 -8.07
N ASN A 10 -1.85 -13.67 -9.39
CA ASN A 10 -1.20 -12.82 -10.39
C ASN A 10 -1.63 -11.35 -10.25
N LEU A 11 -2.93 -11.10 -10.08
CA LEU A 11 -3.46 -9.75 -9.88
C LEU A 11 -2.89 -9.07 -8.61
N LEU A 12 -2.76 -9.83 -7.52
CA LEU A 12 -2.19 -9.32 -6.28
C LEU A 12 -0.68 -9.06 -6.39
N ASN A 13 0.06 -9.91 -7.12
CA ASN A 13 1.48 -9.70 -7.38
C ASN A 13 1.72 -8.46 -8.25
N GLU A 14 0.95 -8.29 -9.31
CA GLU A 14 1.04 -7.09 -10.16
C GLU A 14 0.75 -5.81 -9.35
N ALA A 15 -0.31 -5.83 -8.55
CA ALA A 15 -0.63 -4.73 -7.66
C ALA A 15 0.47 -4.47 -6.61
N TYR A 16 1.15 -5.52 -6.14
CA TYR A 16 2.27 -5.40 -5.20
C TYR A 16 3.45 -4.71 -5.86
N ASP A 17 3.86 -5.19 -7.02
CA ASP A 17 5.03 -4.68 -7.71
C ASP A 17 4.86 -3.22 -8.13
N ARG A 18 3.63 -2.82 -8.48
CA ARG A 18 3.29 -1.43 -8.77
C ARG A 18 3.32 -0.53 -7.53
N LEU A 19 2.85 -1.01 -6.37
CA LEU A 19 2.59 -0.16 -5.20
C LEU A 19 3.62 -0.28 -4.07
N LYS A 20 4.57 -1.22 -4.14
CA LYS A 20 5.57 -1.43 -3.09
C LYS A 20 6.44 -0.19 -2.85
N ASN A 21 6.77 0.57 -3.90
CA ASN A 21 7.58 1.78 -3.78
C ASN A 21 6.81 2.93 -3.11
N GLU A 22 5.50 3.01 -3.35
CA GLU A 22 4.61 3.97 -2.67
C GLU A 22 4.46 3.67 -1.18
N TYR A 23 4.90 2.50 -0.71
CA TYR A 23 4.77 2.15 0.70
C TYR A 23 5.55 3.12 1.57
N TRP A 24 6.73 3.49 1.11
CA TRP A 24 7.62 4.44 1.75
C TRP A 24 6.92 5.76 2.09
N SER A 25 6.27 6.37 1.10
CA SER A 25 5.66 7.71 1.22
C SER A 25 4.30 7.68 1.93
N THR A 26 3.68 6.51 2.07
CA THR A 26 2.29 6.34 2.56
C THR A 26 2.20 5.63 3.90
N SER A 27 3.34 5.39 4.56
CA SER A 27 3.46 4.61 5.80
C SER A 27 4.38 5.30 6.78
N VAL A 28 4.19 5.00 8.06
CA VAL A 28 5.20 5.34 9.09
C VAL A 28 6.49 4.53 8.95
N LEU A 29 6.51 3.52 8.07
CA LEU A 29 7.74 2.86 7.63
C LEU A 29 8.69 3.86 6.94
N GLY A 30 8.17 4.96 6.38
CA GLY A 30 8.93 6.09 5.85
C GLY A 30 9.96 6.63 6.86
N PRO A 31 9.51 7.28 7.94
CA PRO A 31 10.38 7.66 9.05
C PRO A 31 11.26 6.52 9.56
N VAL A 32 10.73 5.28 9.62
CA VAL A 32 11.53 4.14 10.07
C VAL A 32 12.77 3.92 9.20
N ARG A 33 12.68 3.78 7.87
CA ARG A 33 13.92 3.54 7.09
C ARG A 33 14.79 4.79 6.96
N ALA A 34 14.24 5.98 7.17
CA ALA A 34 14.98 7.23 6.99
C ALA A 34 15.94 7.46 8.16
N TYR A 35 15.58 6.90 9.32
CA TYR A 35 16.38 6.97 10.51
C TYR A 35 17.77 6.32 10.33
N ALA A 36 18.82 7.13 10.39
CA ALA A 36 20.20 6.66 10.52
C ALA A 36 20.46 6.19 11.96
N ALA A 37 20.03 4.97 12.27
CA ALA A 37 20.18 4.37 13.59
C ALA A 37 21.65 4.13 13.93
N GLU A 38 21.96 4.14 15.22
CA GLU A 38 23.29 3.84 15.75
C GLU A 38 23.64 2.35 15.66
N SER A 39 22.63 1.50 15.82
CA SER A 39 22.75 0.04 15.76
C SER A 39 21.44 -0.60 15.31
N ASP A 40 21.45 -1.89 15.05
CA ASP A 40 20.22 -2.66 14.79
C ASP A 40 19.28 -2.61 16.00
N VAL A 41 19.81 -2.62 17.24
CA VAL A 41 19.00 -2.52 18.47
C VAL A 41 18.25 -1.19 18.52
N ASP A 42 18.93 -0.09 18.23
CA ASP A 42 18.32 1.24 18.14
C ASP A 42 17.23 1.29 17.05
N LYS A 43 17.50 0.66 15.89
CA LYS A 43 16.53 0.55 14.79
C LYS A 43 15.31 -0.27 15.18
N GLU A 44 15.47 -1.36 15.94
CA GLU A 44 14.38 -2.22 16.40
C GLU A 44 13.39 -1.44 17.27
N PHE A 45 13.89 -0.73 18.29
CA PHE A 45 13.04 0.03 19.20
C PHE A 45 12.36 1.21 18.50
N TRP A 46 13.07 1.92 17.61
CA TRP A 46 12.45 2.96 16.78
C TRP A 46 11.31 2.40 15.92
N THR A 47 11.52 1.22 15.33
CA THR A 47 10.52 0.56 14.49
C THR A 47 9.28 0.18 15.29
N LEU A 48 9.44 -0.37 16.49
CA LEU A 48 8.33 -0.70 17.38
C LEU A 48 7.59 0.57 17.83
N PHE A 49 8.31 1.63 18.21
CA PHE A 49 7.73 2.92 18.56
C PHE A 49 6.83 3.46 17.45
N CYS A 50 7.34 3.53 16.21
CA CYS A 50 6.56 3.98 15.05
C CYS A 50 5.32 3.12 14.81
N ALA A 51 5.44 1.79 14.92
CA ALA A 51 4.31 0.87 14.76
C ALA A 51 3.22 1.09 15.85
N LEU A 52 3.62 1.30 17.10
CA LEU A 52 2.70 1.47 18.23
C LEU A 52 1.91 2.77 18.17
N ILE A 53 2.44 3.83 17.56
CA ILE A 53 1.71 5.09 17.36
C ILE A 53 0.91 5.15 16.03
N ASP A 54 1.00 4.15 15.15
CA ASP A 54 0.26 4.08 13.88
C ASP A 54 -1.22 3.67 14.08
N PHE A 55 -2.01 4.57 14.66
CA PHE A 55 -3.45 4.37 14.79
C PHE A 55 -4.23 5.67 14.91
N GLN A 56 -5.42 5.68 14.32
CA GLN A 56 -6.42 6.75 14.47
C GLN A 56 -5.93 8.18 14.15
N MET A 57 -4.84 8.28 13.39
CA MET A 57 -4.22 9.53 12.95
C MET A 57 -3.93 9.45 11.45
N PRO A 58 -4.06 10.55 10.70
CA PRO A 58 -3.64 10.58 9.29
C PRO A 58 -2.12 10.38 9.17
N VAL A 59 -1.71 9.33 8.45
CA VAL A 59 -0.28 9.02 8.29
C VAL A 59 0.46 10.13 7.52
N LYS A 60 0.00 10.45 6.31
CA LYS A 60 0.68 11.40 5.42
C LYS A 60 0.71 12.84 5.94
N SER A 61 -0.37 13.30 6.53
CA SER A 61 -0.51 14.71 6.92
C SER A 61 -0.22 15.00 8.39
N VAL A 62 -0.05 13.96 9.22
CA VAL A 62 0.25 14.13 10.64
C VAL A 62 1.41 13.24 11.10
N LEU A 63 1.28 11.91 11.06
CA LEU A 63 2.29 11.04 11.66
C LEU A 63 3.66 11.14 10.96
N ASN A 64 3.70 11.10 9.63
CA ASN A 64 4.96 11.19 8.89
C ASN A 64 5.66 12.53 9.12
N PRO A 65 5.01 13.70 8.90
CA PRO A 65 5.64 14.99 9.19
C PRO A 65 6.14 15.13 10.64
N MET A 66 5.36 14.63 11.61
CA MET A 66 5.73 14.64 13.02
C MET A 66 6.96 13.76 13.30
N LEU A 67 6.95 12.52 12.82
CA LEU A 67 8.06 11.59 13.01
C LEU A 67 9.33 12.06 12.30
N PHE A 68 9.22 12.64 11.09
CA PHE A 68 10.36 13.26 10.43
C PHE A 68 10.89 14.47 11.20
N GLY A 69 10.03 15.31 11.77
CA GLY A 69 10.48 16.42 12.62
C GLY A 69 11.21 15.94 13.88
N LEU A 70 10.75 14.84 14.49
CA LEU A 70 11.46 14.20 15.60
C LEU A 70 12.83 13.67 15.14
N LEU A 71 12.89 12.99 14.00
CA LEU A 71 14.15 12.50 13.42
C LEU A 71 15.14 13.64 13.17
N THR A 72 14.71 14.70 12.49
CA THR A 72 15.54 15.87 12.22
C THR A 72 16.05 16.50 13.51
N SER A 73 15.19 16.64 14.53
CA SER A 73 15.62 17.18 15.83
C SER A 73 16.65 16.29 16.52
N MET A 74 16.51 14.97 16.46
CA MET A 74 17.50 14.03 17.00
C MET A 74 18.83 14.13 16.23
N GLU A 75 18.80 14.23 14.90
CA GLU A 75 20.00 14.40 14.08
C GLU A 75 20.73 15.72 14.36
N GLU A 76 20.01 16.84 14.44
CA GLU A 76 20.56 18.17 14.75
C GLU A 76 21.21 18.23 16.13
N THR A 77 20.71 17.45 17.08
CA THR A 77 21.23 17.38 18.45
C THR A 77 22.21 16.22 18.67
N SER A 78 22.54 15.46 17.62
CA SER A 78 23.37 14.24 17.70
C SER A 78 22.85 13.21 18.72
N ILE A 79 21.53 13.16 18.90
CA ILE A 79 20.82 12.20 19.75
C ILE A 79 20.35 11.03 18.88
N LYS A 80 20.30 9.83 19.49
CA LYS A 80 19.75 8.62 18.91
C LYS A 80 18.55 8.17 19.73
N PHE A 81 17.67 7.37 19.15
CA PHE A 81 16.46 6.92 19.82
C PHE A 81 16.80 6.09 21.08
N ILE A 82 17.89 5.33 21.04
CA ILE A 82 18.45 4.61 22.20
C ILE A 82 18.77 5.55 23.38
N HIS A 83 19.30 6.75 23.14
CA HIS A 83 19.55 7.72 24.21
C HIS A 83 18.25 8.21 24.86
N LEU A 84 17.14 8.27 24.10
CA LEU A 84 15.82 8.59 24.65
C LEU A 84 15.28 7.45 25.52
N ILE A 85 15.67 6.20 25.26
CA ILE A 85 15.31 5.06 26.09
C ILE A 85 16.07 5.11 27.42
N GLU A 86 17.34 5.51 27.39
CA GLU A 86 18.20 5.54 28.57
C GLU A 86 17.93 6.72 29.51
N ASP A 87 17.65 7.91 28.96
CA ASP A 87 17.42 9.15 29.70
C ASP A 87 15.99 9.69 29.54
N THR A 88 15.22 9.58 30.63
CA THR A 88 13.83 10.05 30.71
C THR A 88 13.69 11.57 30.61
N ASN A 89 14.63 12.34 31.13
CA ASN A 89 14.58 13.81 31.05
C ASN A 89 14.88 14.28 29.63
N LEU A 90 15.85 13.65 28.98
CA LEU A 90 16.14 13.87 27.56
C LEU A 90 14.93 13.53 26.70
N ALA A 91 14.33 12.35 26.89
CA ALA A 91 13.11 11.94 26.18
C ALA A 91 11.97 12.93 26.36
N MET A 92 11.70 13.35 27.60
CA MET A 92 10.64 14.31 27.92
C MET A 92 10.88 15.65 27.23
N THR A 93 12.12 16.13 27.25
CA THR A 93 12.49 17.42 26.63
C THR A 93 12.35 17.32 25.12
N THR A 94 12.98 16.34 24.48
CA THR A 94 12.94 16.13 23.04
C THR A 94 11.50 16.00 22.54
N LEU A 95 10.69 15.13 23.17
CA LEU A 95 9.29 14.93 22.78
C LEU A 95 8.40 16.17 22.95
N LYS A 96 8.79 17.14 23.79
CA LYS A 96 8.05 18.39 23.99
C LYS A 96 8.45 19.50 23.03
N THR A 97 9.69 19.52 22.55
CA THR A 97 10.27 20.71 21.92
C THR A 97 10.52 20.59 20.43
N PHE A 98 10.58 19.38 19.86
CA PHE A 98 10.88 19.22 18.42
C PHE A 98 9.85 19.93 17.52
N GLY A 99 10.33 20.60 16.48
CA GLY A 99 9.47 21.28 15.51
C GLY A 99 9.04 20.37 14.36
N TRP A 100 7.82 20.52 13.88
CA TRP A 100 7.36 19.89 12.65
C TRP A 100 6.28 20.72 11.96
N LYS A 101 5.97 20.43 10.69
CA LYS A 101 5.05 21.25 9.90
C LYS A 101 3.88 20.42 9.35
N THR A 102 2.72 21.05 9.30
CA THR A 102 1.54 20.58 8.56
C THR A 102 1.19 21.59 7.47
N ASN A 103 0.28 21.21 6.58
CA ASN A 103 -0.32 22.16 5.63
C ASN A 103 -1.05 23.33 6.30
N ARG A 104 -1.32 23.25 7.62
CA ARG A 104 -1.98 24.29 8.42
C ARG A 104 -1.00 25.14 9.25
N GLY A 105 0.31 24.94 9.09
CA GLY A 105 1.35 25.66 9.81
C GLY A 105 2.24 24.78 10.69
N ALA A 106 3.14 25.43 11.42
CA ALA A 106 4.10 24.80 12.32
C ALA A 106 3.43 24.24 13.58
N LYS A 107 4.04 23.18 14.11
CA LYS A 107 3.67 22.46 15.33
C LYS A 107 4.93 22.19 16.14
N ILE A 108 4.77 22.05 17.45
CA ILE A 108 5.86 21.80 18.40
C ILE A 108 5.47 20.58 19.24
N GLY A 109 6.44 19.68 19.42
CA GLY A 109 6.32 18.48 20.23
C GLY A 109 5.43 17.40 19.63
N PHE A 110 5.40 16.27 20.34
CA PHE A 110 4.62 15.11 19.99
C PHE A 110 3.12 15.41 20.05
N THR A 111 2.39 15.02 19.01
CA THR A 111 0.96 15.25 18.89
C THR A 111 0.25 13.98 18.44
N HIS A 112 -0.66 13.49 19.27
CA HIS A 112 -1.50 12.34 18.93
C HIS A 112 -2.89 12.49 19.54
N ARG A 113 -3.93 11.96 18.89
CA ARG A 113 -5.33 12.07 19.35
C ARG A 113 -5.56 11.41 20.71
N PHE A 114 -4.86 10.31 20.98
CA PHE A 114 -5.08 9.46 22.15
C PHE A 114 -3.84 9.26 23.03
N VAL A 115 -2.65 9.58 22.54
CA VAL A 115 -1.39 9.26 23.21
C VAL A 115 -0.80 10.55 23.71
N LYS A 116 -0.47 10.60 25.01
CA LYS A 116 0.24 11.72 25.61
C LYS A 116 1.73 11.39 25.77
N ILE A 117 2.55 12.41 26.01
CA ILE A 117 3.99 12.23 26.20
C ILE A 117 4.27 11.31 27.39
N GLU A 118 3.49 11.39 28.47
CA GLU A 118 3.65 10.52 29.64
C GLU A 118 3.47 9.04 29.28
N ASN A 119 2.58 8.72 28.32
CA ASN A 119 2.43 7.36 27.82
C ASN A 119 3.66 6.89 27.04
N LEU A 120 4.33 7.80 26.32
CA LEU A 120 5.56 7.48 25.60
C LEU A 120 6.74 7.31 26.56
N ILE A 121 6.81 8.10 27.63
CA ILE A 121 7.84 7.92 28.66
C ILE A 121 7.75 6.54 29.30
N VAL A 122 6.54 6.09 29.66
CA VAL A 122 6.33 4.72 30.15
C VAL A 122 6.74 3.68 29.11
N LEU A 123 6.45 3.92 27.82
CA LEU A 123 6.89 3.02 26.75
C LEU A 123 8.43 2.93 26.64
N LEU A 124 9.13 4.06 26.75
CA LEU A 124 10.59 4.10 26.73
C LEU A 124 11.19 3.41 27.96
N GLN A 125 10.57 3.54 29.14
CA GLN A 125 10.96 2.78 30.32
C GLN A 125 10.80 1.27 30.11
N ILE A 126 9.69 0.82 29.51
CA ILE A 126 9.51 -0.60 29.13
C ILE A 126 10.61 -1.06 28.17
N PHE A 127 11.02 -0.22 27.21
CA PHE A 127 12.11 -0.55 26.30
C PHE A 127 13.44 -0.67 27.05
N LYS A 128 13.68 0.18 28.05
CA LYS A 128 14.86 0.12 28.90
C LYS A 128 14.92 -1.19 29.71
N GLU A 129 13.80 -1.64 30.27
CA GLU A 129 13.72 -2.93 30.96
C GLU A 129 14.00 -4.10 30.00
N ILE A 130 13.45 -4.06 28.78
CA ILE A 130 13.73 -5.09 27.76
C ILE A 130 15.22 -5.09 27.35
N MET A 131 15.82 -3.91 27.19
CA MET A 131 17.25 -3.80 26.91
C MET A 131 18.10 -4.37 28.04
N HIS A 132 17.73 -4.12 29.29
CA HIS A 132 18.44 -4.65 30.45
C HIS A 132 18.35 -6.18 30.52
N ASP A 133 17.14 -6.73 30.37
CA ASP A 133 16.90 -8.16 30.60
C ASP A 133 17.27 -9.04 29.39
N TYR A 134 17.13 -8.53 28.17
CA TYR A 134 17.33 -9.31 26.93
C TYR A 134 18.40 -8.72 25.99
N GLY A 135 18.87 -7.49 26.21
CA GLY A 135 19.80 -6.78 25.33
C GLY A 135 19.17 -6.19 24.06
N SER A 136 18.15 -6.82 23.48
CA SER A 136 17.46 -6.35 22.28
C SER A 136 16.03 -6.91 22.15
N LEU A 137 15.21 -6.30 21.30
CA LEU A 137 13.91 -6.87 20.93
C LEU A 137 14.09 -8.18 20.16
N ARG A 138 15.13 -8.27 19.32
CA ARG A 138 15.50 -9.51 18.64
C ARG A 138 15.68 -10.67 19.60
N ASN A 139 16.51 -10.52 20.63
CA ASN A 139 16.82 -11.62 21.55
C ASN A 139 15.56 -12.10 22.27
N LEU A 140 14.76 -11.16 22.78
CA LEU A 140 13.47 -11.47 23.40
C LEU A 140 12.55 -12.23 22.45
N VAL A 141 12.44 -11.78 21.19
CA VAL A 141 11.53 -12.39 20.21
C VAL A 141 12.07 -13.73 19.73
N GLU A 142 13.38 -13.89 19.57
CA GLU A 142 14.02 -15.13 19.15
C GLU A 142 13.86 -16.23 20.20
N GLU A 143 14.00 -15.88 21.49
CA GLU A 143 13.69 -16.79 22.61
C GLU A 143 12.21 -17.21 22.58
N ALA A 144 11.29 -16.24 22.50
CA ALA A 144 9.86 -16.53 22.42
C ALA A 144 9.49 -17.38 21.20
N TYR A 145 10.15 -17.16 20.06
CA TYR A 145 9.91 -17.88 18.82
C TYR A 145 10.37 -19.35 18.92
N LYS A 146 11.55 -19.60 19.50
CA LYS A 146 12.04 -20.97 19.74
C LYS A 146 11.09 -21.78 20.60
N ASP A 147 10.53 -21.18 21.64
CA ASP A 147 9.56 -21.84 22.53
C ASP A 147 8.22 -22.16 21.84
N CYS A 148 7.85 -21.38 20.82
CA CYS A 148 6.56 -21.49 20.14
C CYS A 148 6.64 -22.23 18.80
N LEU A 149 7.83 -22.69 18.38
CA LEU A 149 8.08 -23.25 17.05
C LEU A 149 7.18 -24.44 16.68
N TYR A 150 6.78 -25.24 17.69
CA TYR A 150 5.94 -26.43 17.51
C TYR A 150 4.44 -26.18 17.68
N MET A 151 4.02 -24.92 17.85
CA MET A 151 2.60 -24.56 17.87
C MET A 151 2.04 -24.53 16.44
N ASP A 152 0.73 -24.74 16.30
CA ASP A 152 0.05 -24.63 14.99
C ASP A 152 0.21 -23.22 14.37
N GLU A 153 0.26 -22.19 15.22
CA GLU A 153 0.49 -20.79 14.85
C GLU A 153 1.61 -20.21 15.74
N PRO A 154 2.90 -20.38 15.41
CA PRO A 154 4.01 -19.96 16.26
C PRO A 154 3.97 -18.46 16.61
N MET A 155 3.64 -17.62 15.63
CA MET A 155 3.56 -16.17 15.83
C MET A 155 2.40 -15.74 16.74
N GLU A 156 1.35 -16.54 16.90
CA GLU A 156 0.31 -16.28 17.92
C GLU A 156 0.88 -16.45 19.33
N GLY A 157 1.67 -17.50 19.55
CA GLY A 157 2.39 -17.73 20.80
C GLY A 157 3.40 -16.63 21.11
N VAL A 158 4.22 -16.24 20.11
CA VAL A 158 5.17 -15.12 20.24
C VAL A 158 4.45 -13.82 20.61
N LEU A 159 3.33 -13.50 19.95
CA LEU A 159 2.55 -12.31 20.27
C LEU A 159 2.01 -12.34 21.70
N ALA A 160 1.50 -13.48 22.15
CA ALA A 160 0.99 -13.63 23.51
C ALA A 160 2.10 -13.43 24.55
N LYS A 161 3.27 -14.04 24.35
CA LYS A 161 4.44 -13.87 25.22
C LYS A 161 4.96 -12.43 25.20
N PHE A 162 5.16 -11.86 24.02
CA PHE A 162 5.64 -10.49 23.87
C PHE A 162 4.69 -9.49 24.53
N LEU A 163 3.38 -9.65 24.34
CA LEU A 163 2.39 -8.79 24.95
C LEU A 163 2.39 -8.92 26.48
N LYS A 164 2.51 -10.14 26.99
CA LYS A 164 2.63 -10.40 28.43
C LYS A 164 3.83 -9.67 29.02
N ILE A 165 5.01 -9.81 28.42
CA ILE A 165 6.23 -9.14 28.90
C ILE A 165 6.07 -7.62 28.89
N LEU A 166 5.56 -7.06 27.78
CA LEU A 166 5.28 -5.62 27.69
C LEU A 166 4.32 -5.15 28.80
N VAL A 167 3.29 -5.94 29.12
CA VAL A 167 2.32 -5.63 30.19
C VAL A 167 2.93 -5.77 31.58
N ASP A 168 3.76 -6.79 31.79
CA ASP A 168 4.45 -7.05 33.06
C ASP A 168 5.42 -5.90 33.40
N TYR A 169 6.11 -5.32 32.40
CA TYR A 169 6.93 -4.10 32.55
C TYR A 169 6.12 -2.79 32.64
N GLY A 170 4.79 -2.85 32.71
CA GLY A 170 3.95 -1.66 32.90
C GLY A 170 3.20 -1.19 31.64
N GLY A 171 3.18 -2.00 30.59
CA GLY A 171 2.43 -1.73 29.37
C GLY A 171 0.93 -1.60 29.61
N ARG A 172 0.36 -0.50 29.12
CA ARG A 172 -1.07 -0.18 29.25
C ARG A 172 -1.63 0.44 27.96
N PRO A 173 -2.96 0.44 27.77
CA PRO A 173 -3.61 1.18 26.71
C PRO A 173 -3.31 2.69 26.83
N PRO A 174 -3.29 3.44 25.72
CA PRO A 174 -3.72 3.03 24.37
C PRO A 174 -2.61 2.41 23.49
N LEU A 175 -1.36 2.35 23.96
CA LEU A 175 -0.22 1.82 23.19
C LEU A 175 -0.16 0.29 23.25
N ILE A 176 -0.26 -0.28 24.45
CA ILE A 176 -0.12 -1.72 24.67
C ILE A 176 -1.47 -2.27 25.17
N PRO A 177 -2.18 -3.09 24.38
CA PRO A 177 -3.38 -3.76 24.86
C PRO A 177 -3.02 -4.79 25.93
N THR A 178 -3.89 -5.03 26.91
CA THR A 178 -3.59 -5.99 28.00
C THR A 178 -4.01 -7.42 27.69
N LYS A 179 -4.68 -7.66 26.56
CA LYS A 179 -5.22 -8.96 26.17
C LYS A 179 -5.21 -9.15 24.64
N MET A 180 -5.14 -10.41 24.21
CA MET A 180 -5.28 -10.88 22.82
C MET A 180 -6.73 -10.82 22.30
N ALA A 181 -7.44 -9.71 22.52
CA ALA A 181 -8.84 -9.57 22.09
C ALA A 181 -9.03 -8.77 20.78
N SER A 182 -8.05 -7.90 20.47
CA SER A 182 -8.07 -7.05 19.27
C SER A 182 -7.40 -7.76 18.07
N THR A 183 -7.35 -7.11 16.91
CA THR A 183 -6.59 -7.62 15.76
C THR A 183 -5.07 -7.48 15.91
N LEU A 184 -4.60 -6.77 16.94
CA LEU A 184 -3.18 -6.48 17.18
C LEU A 184 -2.44 -5.97 15.92
N LYS A 185 -3.15 -5.23 15.05
CA LYS A 185 -2.65 -4.74 13.76
C LYS A 185 -1.25 -4.13 13.86
N ARG A 186 -0.99 -3.32 14.90
CA ARG A 186 0.30 -2.64 15.12
C ARG A 186 1.45 -3.62 15.37
N PHE A 187 1.22 -4.67 16.15
CA PHE A 187 2.22 -5.70 16.39
C PHE A 187 2.42 -6.59 15.17
N ASN A 188 1.34 -7.04 14.52
CA ASN A 188 1.42 -7.80 13.27
C ASN A 188 2.17 -7.01 12.19
N LEU A 189 1.94 -5.70 12.11
CA LEU A 189 2.67 -4.79 11.21
C LEU A 189 4.16 -4.72 11.56
N PHE A 190 4.49 -4.57 12.85
CA PHE A 190 5.86 -4.58 13.34
C PHE A 190 6.60 -5.89 12.99
N PHE A 191 6.06 -7.06 13.36
CA PHE A 191 6.67 -8.34 13.03
C PHE A 191 6.85 -8.54 11.53
N ARG A 192 5.88 -8.10 10.74
CA ARG A 192 5.99 -8.11 9.28
C ARG A 192 7.15 -7.26 8.79
N TRP A 193 7.30 -6.04 9.31
CA TRP A 193 8.43 -5.16 8.97
C TRP A 193 9.78 -5.78 9.29
N MET A 194 9.88 -6.42 10.45
CA MET A 194 11.14 -7.00 10.90
C MET A 194 11.53 -8.24 10.10
N ALA A 195 10.58 -9.12 9.77
CA ALA A 195 10.87 -10.42 9.15
C ALA A 195 10.91 -10.41 7.62
N ARG A 196 10.18 -9.50 6.95
CA ARG A 196 10.08 -9.52 5.48
C ARG A 196 11.11 -8.62 4.79
N PRO A 197 11.56 -8.99 3.58
CA PRO A 197 12.45 -8.16 2.78
C PRO A 197 11.72 -6.93 2.22
N TYR A 198 12.45 -6.14 1.43
CA TYR A 198 11.93 -4.93 0.78
C TYR A 198 10.51 -5.11 0.24
N PRO A 199 9.57 -4.17 0.53
CA PRO A 199 9.78 -2.84 1.10
C PRO A 199 9.91 -2.78 2.62
N ASP A 200 9.68 -3.91 3.30
CA ASP A 200 9.87 -4.07 4.75
C ASP A 200 11.40 -4.04 5.09
N LEU A 201 11.79 -4.19 6.36
CA LEU A 201 13.18 -4.03 6.82
C LEU A 201 14.02 -5.30 6.64
N GLY A 202 13.48 -6.45 7.05
CA GLY A 202 14.16 -7.75 6.93
C GLY A 202 15.31 -7.97 7.91
N LEU A 203 15.29 -7.31 9.08
CA LEU A 203 16.31 -7.45 10.13
C LEU A 203 16.24 -8.79 10.87
N TRP A 204 15.08 -9.45 10.90
CA TRP A 204 14.84 -10.69 11.65
C TRP A 204 14.67 -11.89 10.72
N SER A 205 15.79 -12.40 10.21
CA SER A 205 15.84 -13.58 9.34
C SER A 205 15.46 -14.90 10.02
N PHE A 206 15.38 -14.93 11.35
CA PHE A 206 15.04 -16.12 12.13
C PHE A 206 13.53 -16.44 12.13
N ILE A 207 12.67 -15.49 11.75
CA ILE A 207 11.22 -15.70 11.65
C ILE A 207 10.87 -16.11 10.22
N ASP A 208 10.25 -17.29 10.05
CA ASP A 208 9.76 -17.70 8.74
C ASP A 208 8.53 -16.86 8.33
N LYS A 209 8.59 -16.25 7.14
CA LYS A 209 7.51 -15.42 6.59
C LYS A 209 6.19 -16.16 6.50
N LYS A 210 6.20 -17.49 6.30
CA LYS A 210 4.99 -18.33 6.22
C LYS A 210 4.15 -18.29 7.51
N GLU A 211 4.78 -17.98 8.64
CA GLU A 211 4.18 -17.98 9.97
C GLU A 211 3.64 -16.61 10.38
N LEU A 212 3.99 -15.55 9.65
CA LEU A 212 3.49 -14.20 9.92
C LEU A 212 1.97 -14.12 9.80
N LEU A 213 1.39 -13.28 10.65
CA LEU A 213 -0.05 -13.03 10.73
C LEU A 213 -0.41 -11.67 10.12
N VAL A 214 -1.57 -11.60 9.48
CA VAL A 214 -2.04 -10.41 8.75
C VAL A 214 -2.24 -9.20 9.68
N SER A 215 -1.74 -8.03 9.27
CA SER A 215 -2.02 -6.75 9.94
C SER A 215 -3.46 -6.25 9.67
N LEU A 216 -4.46 -6.92 10.24
CA LEU A 216 -5.88 -6.69 9.92
C LEU A 216 -6.42 -5.36 10.49
N ASP A 217 -6.83 -4.47 9.60
CA ASP A 217 -7.58 -3.24 9.92
C ASP A 217 -8.97 -3.19 9.27
N GLY A 218 -9.75 -2.15 9.59
CA GLY A 218 -11.10 -1.94 9.04
C GLY A 218 -11.15 -1.76 7.52
N GLY A 219 -10.08 -1.26 6.91
CA GLY A 219 -9.93 -1.12 5.47
C GLY A 219 -9.74 -2.48 4.80
N LEU A 220 -8.75 -3.23 5.25
CA LEU A 220 -8.45 -4.58 4.78
C LEU A 220 -9.62 -5.53 4.99
N CYS A 221 -10.24 -5.52 6.18
CA CYS A 221 -11.43 -6.31 6.46
C CYS A 221 -12.56 -6.03 5.45
N ARG A 222 -12.81 -4.76 5.13
CA ARG A 222 -13.83 -4.37 4.13
C ARG A 222 -13.47 -4.88 2.74
N VAL A 223 -12.22 -4.76 2.32
CA VAL A 223 -11.74 -5.29 1.04
C VAL A 223 -11.89 -6.80 0.98
N LEU A 224 -11.52 -7.52 2.04
CA LEU A 224 -11.67 -8.98 2.13
C LEU A 224 -13.13 -9.43 2.01
N ASN A 225 -14.03 -8.78 2.74
CA ASN A 225 -15.46 -9.07 2.68
C ASN A 225 -16.06 -8.76 1.30
N ARG A 226 -15.65 -7.67 0.65
CA ARG A 226 -16.22 -7.26 -0.64
C ARG A 226 -15.59 -7.99 -1.83
N ALA A 227 -14.27 -7.91 -1.99
CA ALA A 227 -13.59 -8.43 -3.16
C ALA A 227 -13.57 -9.96 -3.19
N PHE A 228 -13.49 -10.61 -2.02
CA PHE A 228 -13.32 -12.06 -1.91
C PHE A 228 -14.50 -12.77 -1.25
N SER A 229 -15.56 -12.05 -0.86
CA SER A 229 -16.72 -12.61 -0.15
C SER A 229 -16.34 -13.37 1.14
N LEU A 230 -15.26 -12.95 1.81
CA LEU A 230 -14.78 -13.60 3.03
C LEU A 230 -15.44 -12.97 4.25
N PRO A 231 -16.20 -13.71 5.08
CA PRO A 231 -16.84 -13.15 6.27
C PRO A 231 -15.80 -12.95 7.38
N ILE A 232 -15.06 -11.85 7.30
CA ILE A 232 -14.01 -11.41 8.23
C ILE A 232 -14.61 -10.40 9.21
N LYS A 233 -14.30 -10.54 10.50
CA LYS A 233 -14.64 -9.58 11.57
C LYS A 233 -13.37 -8.92 12.10
N ILE A 234 -13.48 -7.72 12.68
CA ILE A 234 -12.34 -7.03 13.32
C ILE A 234 -12.14 -7.60 14.73
N ASN A 235 -11.51 -8.76 14.79
CA ASN A 235 -11.08 -9.43 16.02
C ASN A 235 -9.94 -10.42 15.69
N TRP A 236 -9.40 -11.07 16.72
CA TRP A 236 -8.31 -12.04 16.54
C TRP A 236 -8.68 -13.20 15.59
N HIS A 237 -9.88 -13.75 15.71
CA HIS A 237 -10.36 -14.79 14.78
C HIS A 237 -10.37 -14.32 13.31
N GLY A 238 -10.69 -13.04 13.07
CA GLY A 238 -10.60 -12.43 11.75
C GLY A 238 -9.17 -12.37 11.21
N VAL A 239 -8.17 -12.15 12.06
CA VAL A 239 -6.74 -12.19 11.70
C VAL A 239 -6.37 -13.59 11.22
N LEU A 240 -6.68 -14.62 12.00
CA LEU A 240 -6.38 -16.00 11.65
C LEU A 240 -7.09 -16.41 10.35
N LYS A 241 -8.36 -16.03 10.17
CA LYS A 241 -9.14 -16.32 8.97
C LYS A 241 -8.59 -15.61 7.72
N ALA A 242 -8.20 -14.34 7.85
CA ALA A 242 -7.55 -13.60 6.77
C ALA A 242 -6.20 -14.21 6.41
N THR A 243 -5.41 -14.60 7.42
CA THR A 243 -4.10 -15.24 7.24
C THR A 243 -4.24 -16.58 6.53
N LYS A 244 -5.18 -17.42 6.96
CA LYS A 244 -5.50 -18.70 6.30
C LYS A 244 -5.89 -18.52 4.83
N PHE A 245 -6.68 -17.49 4.51
CA PHE A 245 -7.00 -17.15 3.13
C PHE A 245 -5.75 -16.78 2.33
N PHE A 246 -4.89 -15.91 2.85
CA PHE A 246 -3.67 -15.57 2.10
C PHE A 246 -2.68 -16.72 2.01
N ARG A 247 -2.60 -17.63 3.01
CA ARG A 247 -1.80 -18.85 2.93
C ARG A 247 -2.26 -19.76 1.78
N SER A 248 -3.55 -19.80 1.47
CA SER A 248 -4.03 -20.57 0.30
C SER A 248 -3.68 -19.92 -1.04
N LEU A 249 -3.36 -18.62 -1.06
CA LEU A 249 -2.88 -17.90 -2.24
C LEU A 249 -1.35 -17.94 -2.37
N ASN A 250 -0.65 -17.67 -1.27
CA ASN A 250 0.81 -17.62 -1.21
C ASN A 250 1.29 -18.22 0.13
N PRO A 251 1.53 -19.54 0.18
CA PRO A 251 1.92 -20.21 1.42
C PRO A 251 3.28 -19.76 1.95
N ALA A 252 4.18 -19.31 1.08
CA ALA A 252 5.53 -18.88 1.47
C ALA A 252 5.59 -17.47 2.08
N ASP A 253 4.58 -16.63 1.82
CA ASP A 253 4.51 -15.25 2.33
C ASP A 253 3.05 -14.75 2.34
N PRO A 254 2.22 -15.22 3.29
CA PRO A 254 0.79 -14.91 3.34
C PRO A 254 0.50 -13.43 3.64
N VAL A 255 1.41 -12.74 4.30
CA VAL A 255 1.19 -11.33 4.67
C VAL A 255 1.65 -10.36 3.59
N LYS A 256 2.17 -10.84 2.45
CA LYS A 256 2.65 -10.01 1.33
C LYS A 256 1.66 -8.94 0.86
N TYR A 257 0.37 -9.26 0.89
CA TYR A 257 -0.67 -8.47 0.23
C TYR A 257 -1.45 -7.52 1.15
N ASP A 258 -1.28 -7.62 2.47
CA ASP A 258 -2.05 -6.83 3.44
C ASP A 258 -1.84 -5.31 3.26
N TYR A 259 -0.63 -4.90 2.88
CA TYR A 259 -0.23 -3.54 2.59
C TYR A 259 -0.99 -2.99 1.37
N ILE A 260 -0.97 -3.70 0.25
CA ILE A 260 -1.63 -3.27 -1.00
C ILE A 260 -3.14 -3.11 -0.76
N LEU A 261 -3.71 -4.09 -0.07
CA LEU A 261 -5.16 -4.19 0.08
C LEU A 261 -5.71 -3.16 1.08
N SER A 262 -4.95 -2.83 2.12
CA SER A 262 -5.30 -1.71 3.01
C SER A 262 -5.22 -0.36 2.29
N ARG A 263 -4.41 -0.22 1.21
CA ARG A 263 -4.29 1.04 0.45
C ARG A 263 -5.50 1.36 -0.39
N LEU A 264 -6.24 0.34 -0.83
CA LEU A 264 -7.54 0.55 -1.47
C LEU A 264 -8.51 1.32 -0.56
N ALA A 265 -8.41 1.12 0.75
CA ALA A 265 -9.18 1.89 1.72
C ALA A 265 -8.59 3.29 1.95
N ILE A 266 -7.27 3.39 2.12
CA ILE A 266 -6.58 4.65 2.43
C ILE A 266 -6.65 5.66 1.27
N MET A 267 -6.67 5.19 0.02
CA MET A 267 -6.77 6.00 -1.20
C MET A 267 -8.23 6.29 -1.61
N ASP A 268 -9.21 5.94 -0.77
CA ASP A 268 -10.64 6.06 -1.05
C ASP A 268 -11.13 5.33 -2.31
N TYR A 269 -10.47 4.22 -2.68
CA TYR A 269 -10.94 3.36 -3.78
C TYR A 269 -12.10 2.48 -3.31
N CYS A 270 -11.95 1.87 -2.13
CA CYS A 270 -12.96 1.06 -1.46
C CYS A 270 -13.41 1.75 -0.17
N THR A 271 -14.37 2.68 -0.27
CA THR A 271 -14.90 3.50 0.84
C THR A 271 -15.92 2.75 1.70
N LYS A 272 -16.26 3.26 2.89
CA LYS A 272 -17.31 2.68 3.75
C LYS A 272 -18.67 2.65 3.03
N GLU A 273 -19.10 3.78 2.49
CA GLU A 273 -20.27 3.87 1.61
C GLU A 273 -19.91 3.33 0.22
N LEU A 274 -20.52 2.22 -0.19
CA LEU A 274 -20.21 1.58 -1.47
C LEU A 274 -20.49 2.50 -2.67
N THR A 275 -21.48 3.38 -2.56
CA THR A 275 -21.85 4.32 -3.62
C THR A 275 -20.74 5.32 -3.94
N ARG A 276 -19.90 5.66 -2.94
CA ARG A 276 -18.74 6.56 -3.07
C ARG A 276 -17.45 5.84 -3.49
N SER A 277 -17.46 4.51 -3.62
CA SER A 277 -16.26 3.74 -3.94
C SER A 277 -15.87 3.95 -5.40
N LYS A 278 -14.60 4.32 -5.63
CA LYS A 278 -14.03 4.51 -6.97
C LYS A 278 -13.61 3.17 -7.56
N CYS A 279 -14.57 2.29 -7.81
CA CYS A 279 -14.31 0.90 -8.25
C CYS A 279 -13.51 0.85 -9.56
N PHE A 280 -13.66 1.83 -10.44
CA PHE A 280 -12.90 1.99 -11.68
C PHE A 280 -11.40 2.32 -11.49
N LEU A 281 -10.94 2.54 -10.25
CA LEU A 281 -9.52 2.65 -9.86
C LEU A 281 -9.02 1.41 -9.12
N CYS A 282 -9.92 0.49 -8.77
CA CYS A 282 -9.57 -0.65 -7.94
C CYS A 282 -8.94 -1.76 -8.78
N PRO A 283 -7.72 -2.23 -8.47
CA PRO A 283 -7.13 -3.39 -9.15
C PRO A 283 -7.99 -4.64 -9.00
N LEU A 284 -8.78 -4.75 -7.93
CA LEU A 284 -9.65 -5.91 -7.69
C LEU A 284 -11.03 -5.79 -8.34
N ALA A 285 -11.29 -4.77 -9.17
CA ALA A 285 -12.61 -4.52 -9.73
C ALA A 285 -13.17 -5.71 -10.52
N ASN A 286 -12.29 -6.49 -11.17
CA ASN A 286 -12.68 -7.62 -12.03
C ASN A 286 -13.16 -8.83 -11.22
N ILE A 287 -12.62 -9.04 -10.03
CA ILE A 287 -12.97 -10.16 -9.13
C ILE A 287 -14.00 -9.77 -8.06
N CYS A 288 -14.16 -8.47 -7.80
CA CYS A 288 -15.03 -7.97 -6.75
C CYS A 288 -16.51 -7.99 -7.18
N LYS A 289 -17.32 -8.82 -6.50
CA LYS A 289 -18.78 -8.91 -6.73
C LYS A 289 -19.52 -7.61 -6.41
N PHE A 290 -18.95 -6.77 -5.56
CA PHE A 290 -19.51 -5.46 -5.19
C PHE A 290 -18.99 -4.32 -6.07
N SER A 291 -18.17 -4.63 -7.07
CA SER A 291 -17.67 -3.62 -8.00
C SER A 291 -18.83 -2.95 -8.72
N ARG A 292 -18.87 -1.62 -8.68
CA ARG A 292 -19.83 -0.80 -9.43
C ARG A 292 -19.31 -0.41 -10.81
N VAL A 293 -18.23 -1.03 -11.27
CA VAL A 293 -17.80 -0.87 -12.67
C VAL A 293 -18.90 -1.46 -13.54
N THR A 294 -19.68 -0.59 -14.18
CA THR A 294 -20.88 -0.88 -14.97
C THR A 294 -20.58 -1.71 -16.22
N TYR A 295 -19.32 -1.80 -16.61
CA TYR A 295 -18.91 -2.37 -17.88
C TYR A 295 -17.72 -3.30 -17.69
N LYS A 296 -17.93 -4.61 -17.91
CA LYS A 296 -16.86 -5.59 -18.09
C LYS A 296 -16.66 -5.77 -19.59
N PRO A 297 -15.70 -5.06 -20.22
CA PRO A 297 -15.44 -5.24 -21.62
C PRO A 297 -15.11 -6.68 -21.96
N LYS A 298 -15.76 -7.21 -23.00
CA LYS A 298 -15.23 -8.38 -23.70
C LYS A 298 -14.29 -7.83 -24.77
N ALA A 299 -13.00 -8.14 -24.65
CA ALA A 299 -12.05 -7.84 -25.70
C ALA A 299 -12.52 -8.49 -27.01
N LYS A 300 -12.75 -7.70 -28.05
CA LYS A 300 -12.91 -8.19 -29.42
C LYS A 300 -11.72 -7.72 -30.22
N ALA A 301 -11.12 -8.60 -31.01
CA ALA A 301 -10.00 -8.20 -31.87
C ALA A 301 -10.43 -7.13 -32.88
N LEU A 302 -9.54 -6.17 -33.13
CA LEU A 302 -9.64 -5.25 -34.27
C LEU A 302 -9.66 -6.03 -35.59
N ARG A 303 -10.15 -5.41 -36.66
CA ARG A 303 -10.29 -6.04 -37.98
C ARG A 303 -9.48 -5.28 -39.03
N GLY A 304 -9.14 -5.97 -40.12
CA GLY A 304 -8.49 -5.35 -41.27
C GLY A 304 -7.17 -4.64 -40.93
N LYS A 305 -6.97 -3.46 -41.52
CA LYS A 305 -5.71 -2.69 -41.44
C LYS A 305 -5.42 -2.15 -40.03
N GLU A 306 -6.46 -1.78 -39.28
CA GLU A 306 -6.33 -1.30 -37.89
C GLU A 306 -5.68 -2.36 -37.00
N ARG A 307 -6.06 -3.64 -37.21
CA ARG A 307 -5.46 -4.76 -36.48
C ARG A 307 -3.96 -4.86 -36.72
N GLU A 308 -3.52 -4.77 -37.97
CA GLU A 308 -2.10 -4.89 -38.33
C GLU A 308 -1.26 -3.76 -37.74
N ILE A 309 -1.77 -2.53 -37.80
CA ILE A 309 -1.14 -1.34 -37.22
C ILE A 309 -1.04 -1.49 -35.69
N PHE A 310 -2.13 -1.92 -35.05
CA PHE A 310 -2.17 -2.10 -33.61
C PHE A 310 -1.29 -3.27 -33.13
N GLU A 311 -1.19 -4.35 -33.90
CA GLU A 311 -0.26 -5.45 -33.59
C GLU A 311 1.20 -5.00 -33.69
N LYS A 312 1.55 -4.15 -34.68
CA LYS A 312 2.88 -3.51 -34.74
C LYS A 312 3.14 -2.62 -33.53
N TYR A 313 2.15 -1.83 -33.12
CA TYR A 313 2.22 -1.04 -31.88
C TYR A 313 2.52 -1.90 -30.66
N LEU A 314 1.76 -2.96 -30.45
CA LEU A 314 1.97 -3.85 -29.31
C LEU A 314 3.32 -4.56 -29.36
N LYS A 315 3.86 -4.84 -30.55
CA LYS A 315 5.21 -5.41 -30.70
C LYS A 315 6.31 -4.45 -30.23
N ILE A 316 6.16 -3.15 -30.47
CA ILE A 316 7.15 -2.13 -30.10
C ILE A 316 6.95 -1.68 -28.64
N TYR A 317 5.73 -1.32 -28.28
CA TYR A 317 5.39 -0.65 -27.01
C TYR A 317 4.64 -1.54 -26.02
N GLY A 318 4.35 -2.80 -26.36
CA GLY A 318 3.58 -3.69 -25.48
C GLY A 318 4.24 -3.93 -24.12
N HIS A 319 5.56 -3.79 -24.03
CA HIS A 319 6.28 -3.87 -22.77
C HIS A 319 5.88 -2.75 -21.77
N GLU A 320 5.35 -1.62 -22.25
CA GLU A 320 4.88 -0.50 -21.43
C GLU A 320 3.40 -0.63 -21.00
N ILE A 321 2.68 -1.62 -21.52
CA ILE A 321 1.21 -1.74 -21.38
C ILE A 321 0.87 -2.81 -20.33
N ASP A 322 0.02 -2.43 -19.36
CA ASP A 322 -0.52 -3.31 -18.32
C ASP A 322 -1.76 -4.06 -18.80
N SER A 323 -2.65 -3.35 -19.49
CA SER A 323 -3.87 -3.95 -20.03
C SER A 323 -4.29 -3.26 -21.31
N VAL A 324 -4.82 -4.07 -22.22
CA VAL A 324 -5.39 -3.61 -23.49
C VAL A 324 -6.76 -4.24 -23.64
N ILE A 325 -7.73 -3.43 -24.04
CA ILE A 325 -9.05 -3.91 -24.44
C ILE A 325 -9.32 -3.27 -25.79
N THR A 326 -9.35 -4.09 -26.83
CA THR A 326 -9.71 -3.67 -28.18
C THR A 326 -11.23 -3.68 -28.36
N GLU A 327 -11.73 -2.82 -29.26
CA GLU A 327 -13.17 -2.63 -29.54
C GLU A 327 -13.93 -2.27 -28.26
N TYR A 328 -13.45 -1.23 -27.58
CA TYR A 328 -13.97 -0.77 -26.30
C TYR A 328 -15.24 0.06 -26.52
N PRO A 329 -16.44 -0.42 -26.13
CA PRO A 329 -17.65 0.33 -26.38
C PRO A 329 -17.81 1.52 -25.44
N LEU A 330 -18.27 2.60 -26.05
CA LEU A 330 -18.52 3.91 -25.46
C LEU A 330 -19.98 4.30 -25.75
N GLY A 331 -20.91 3.44 -25.34
CA GLY A 331 -22.34 3.57 -25.63
C GLY A 331 -22.68 2.98 -27.00
N ARG A 332 -23.13 3.82 -27.94
CA ARG A 332 -23.39 3.41 -29.34
C ARG A 332 -22.13 3.41 -30.22
N TYR A 333 -21.01 3.86 -29.66
CA TYR A 333 -19.71 3.94 -30.34
C TYR A 333 -18.76 2.85 -29.79
N SER A 334 -17.70 2.55 -30.53
CA SER A 334 -16.59 1.69 -30.11
C SER A 334 -15.30 2.46 -30.35
N ALA A 335 -14.42 2.57 -29.35
CA ALA A 335 -13.05 2.99 -29.56
C ALA A 335 -12.20 1.77 -29.93
N ASP A 336 -11.21 1.96 -30.78
CA ASP A 336 -10.39 0.84 -31.26
C ASP A 336 -9.67 0.14 -30.12
N ALA A 337 -9.15 0.90 -29.17
CA ALA A 337 -8.68 0.33 -27.91
C ALA A 337 -8.80 1.29 -26.72
N VAL A 338 -8.81 0.70 -25.53
CA VAL A 338 -8.43 1.37 -24.29
C VAL A 338 -7.22 0.64 -23.73
N LEU A 339 -6.16 1.39 -23.46
CA LEU A 339 -4.92 0.87 -22.90
C LEU A 339 -4.55 1.53 -21.58
N HIS A 340 -4.04 0.73 -20.66
CA HIS A 340 -3.46 1.19 -19.41
C HIS A 340 -1.95 0.97 -19.48
N LYS A 341 -1.16 2.05 -19.41
CA LYS A 341 0.30 1.95 -19.34
C LYS A 341 0.76 1.73 -17.89
N ARG A 342 1.92 1.09 -17.72
CA ARG A 342 2.63 0.88 -16.43
C ARG A 342 2.81 2.15 -15.60
N SER A 343 2.84 3.31 -16.26
CA SER A 343 2.89 4.65 -15.64
C SER A 343 1.56 5.10 -14.98
N CYS A 344 0.58 4.21 -14.85
CA CYS A 344 -0.77 4.48 -14.36
C CYS A 344 -1.59 5.46 -15.22
N LYS A 345 -1.17 5.69 -16.48
CA LYS A 345 -1.91 6.50 -17.44
C LYS A 345 -2.84 5.62 -18.27
N THR A 346 -4.10 6.01 -18.36
CA THR A 346 -5.10 5.34 -19.21
C THR A 346 -5.29 6.13 -20.48
N TYR A 347 -5.30 5.42 -21.60
CA TYR A 347 -5.46 5.96 -22.93
C TYR A 347 -6.70 5.38 -23.59
N VAL A 348 -7.47 6.24 -24.23
CA VAL A 348 -8.42 5.84 -25.26
C VAL A 348 -7.69 6.01 -26.58
N VAL A 349 -7.84 5.04 -27.47
CA VAL A 349 -7.01 4.92 -28.67
C VAL A 349 -7.86 4.78 -29.90
N GLU A 350 -7.49 5.57 -30.91
CA GLU A 350 -7.89 5.38 -32.30
C GLU A 350 -6.71 4.87 -33.11
N VAL A 351 -6.98 3.96 -34.03
CA VAL A 351 -6.01 3.41 -34.97
C VAL A 351 -6.42 3.82 -36.37
N GLU A 352 -5.53 4.46 -37.10
CA GLU A 352 -5.82 4.95 -38.45
C GLU A 352 -4.61 4.75 -39.36
N HIS A 353 -4.82 4.57 -40.67
CA HIS A 353 -3.67 4.45 -41.57
C HIS A 353 -2.87 5.75 -41.66
N THR A 354 -3.57 6.85 -41.99
CA THR A 354 -3.00 8.19 -42.12
C THR A 354 -3.81 9.16 -41.26
N LEU A 355 -3.14 9.89 -40.37
CA LEU A 355 -3.77 10.84 -39.45
C LEU A 355 -4.66 11.83 -40.23
N ASN A 356 -5.94 11.89 -39.84
CA ASN A 356 -6.95 12.72 -40.50
C ASN A 356 -7.90 13.37 -39.46
N TYR A 357 -8.66 14.38 -39.90
CA TYR A 357 -9.58 15.11 -39.01
C TYR A 357 -10.71 14.26 -38.43
N ASN A 358 -11.10 13.16 -39.08
CA ASN A 358 -12.13 12.27 -38.55
C ASN A 358 -11.62 11.52 -37.33
N ALA A 359 -10.40 10.95 -37.40
CA ALA A 359 -9.75 10.29 -36.27
C ALA A 359 -9.56 11.24 -35.08
N ILE A 360 -9.21 12.51 -35.35
CA ILE A 360 -9.12 13.56 -34.32
C ILE A 360 -10.49 13.82 -33.68
N GLY A 361 -11.55 13.95 -34.49
CA GLY A 361 -12.92 14.12 -34.00
C GLY A 361 -13.40 12.92 -33.16
N GLN A 362 -13.11 11.71 -33.62
CA GLN A 362 -13.44 10.46 -32.93
C GLN A 362 -12.73 10.36 -31.59
N ILE A 363 -11.42 10.61 -31.51
CA ILE A 363 -10.69 10.46 -30.26
C ILE A 363 -11.12 11.48 -29.19
N VAL A 364 -11.48 12.71 -29.60
CA VAL A 364 -12.05 13.72 -28.70
C VAL A 364 -13.42 13.28 -28.19
N ALA A 365 -14.29 12.77 -29.08
CA ALA A 365 -15.59 12.24 -28.69
C ALA A 365 -15.46 11.02 -27.77
N TYR A 366 -14.56 10.10 -28.07
CA TYR A 366 -14.33 8.87 -27.30
C TYR A 366 -13.78 9.17 -25.91
N ARG A 367 -12.83 10.12 -25.80
CA ARG A 367 -12.36 10.64 -24.51
C ARG A 367 -13.52 11.20 -23.67
N PHE A 368 -14.40 12.00 -24.27
CA PHE A 368 -15.57 12.55 -23.57
C PHE A 368 -16.57 11.46 -23.15
N LEU A 369 -16.86 10.50 -24.04
CA LEU A 369 -17.76 9.39 -23.74
C LEU A 369 -17.19 8.48 -22.65
N TYR A 370 -15.89 8.21 -22.69
CA TYR A 370 -15.19 7.49 -21.62
C TYR A 370 -15.33 8.24 -20.30
N PHE A 371 -15.12 9.57 -20.29
CA PHE A 371 -15.35 10.39 -19.10
C PHE A 371 -16.80 10.30 -18.61
N LYS A 372 -17.79 10.37 -19.51
CA LYS A 372 -19.21 10.27 -19.16
C LYS A 372 -19.57 8.92 -18.53
N ILE A 373 -18.98 7.83 -19.02
CA ILE A 373 -19.25 6.47 -18.54
C ILE A 373 -18.51 6.19 -17.23
N HIS A 374 -17.26 6.62 -17.11
CA HIS A 374 -16.36 6.21 -16.03
C HIS A 374 -16.06 7.31 -15.00
N GLY A 375 -16.47 8.56 -15.23
CA GLY A 375 -16.18 9.71 -14.38
C GLY A 375 -14.70 10.08 -14.32
N LYS A 376 -13.92 9.70 -15.34
CA LYS A 376 -12.45 9.88 -15.40
C LYS A 376 -12.01 10.44 -16.74
N MET A 377 -11.14 11.44 -16.69
CA MET A 377 -10.43 11.90 -17.88
C MET A 377 -9.37 10.87 -18.27
N THR A 378 -9.37 10.47 -19.55
CA THR A 378 -8.31 9.66 -20.17
C THR A 378 -7.43 10.52 -21.05
N ASN A 379 -6.26 9.99 -21.37
CA ASN A 379 -5.37 10.56 -22.37
C ASN A 379 -5.85 10.08 -23.76
N PRO A 380 -6.07 10.97 -24.72
CA PRO A 380 -6.35 10.58 -26.09
C PRO A 380 -5.04 10.18 -26.79
N MET A 381 -5.07 9.10 -27.57
CA MET A 381 -3.95 8.66 -28.39
C MET A 381 -4.45 8.26 -29.77
N ILE A 382 -3.71 8.64 -30.81
CA ILE A 382 -3.92 8.14 -32.16
C ILE A 382 -2.67 7.38 -32.58
N ILE A 383 -2.86 6.16 -33.07
CA ILE A 383 -1.80 5.32 -33.62
C ILE A 383 -1.98 5.29 -35.13
N CYS A 384 -0.96 5.69 -35.89
CA CYS A 384 -1.01 5.67 -37.35
C CYS A 384 0.30 5.27 -38.00
N LEU A 385 0.27 4.95 -39.30
CA LEU A 385 1.48 4.70 -40.09
C LEU A 385 2.08 6.00 -40.64
N GLU A 386 1.21 6.97 -40.93
CA GLU A 386 1.59 8.26 -41.50
C GLU A 386 0.93 9.39 -40.72
N ALA A 387 1.72 10.37 -40.26
CA ALA A 387 1.23 11.56 -39.59
C ALA A 387 1.72 12.83 -40.31
N PRO A 388 0.86 13.57 -41.03
CA PRO A 388 1.22 14.86 -41.60
C PRO A 388 1.73 15.80 -40.51
N LYS A 389 2.91 16.40 -40.72
CA LYS A 389 3.63 17.17 -39.69
C LYS A 389 2.78 18.27 -39.05
N GLU A 390 2.04 19.03 -39.87
CA GLU A 390 1.17 20.10 -39.41
C GLU A 390 0.03 19.58 -38.52
N LEU A 391 -0.62 18.47 -38.90
CA LEU A 391 -1.69 17.86 -38.11
C LEU A 391 -1.18 17.27 -36.80
N LYS A 392 0.00 16.67 -36.83
CA LYS A 392 0.65 16.12 -35.64
C LYS A 392 0.96 17.21 -34.62
N GLU A 393 1.58 18.30 -35.07
CA GLU A 393 1.88 19.45 -34.23
C GLU A 393 0.60 20.01 -33.59
N ILE A 394 -0.45 20.26 -34.38
CA ILE A 394 -1.75 20.76 -33.88
C ILE A 394 -2.36 19.83 -32.82
N CYS A 395 -2.30 18.51 -33.05
CA CYS A 395 -2.86 17.54 -32.11
C CYS A 395 -2.12 17.53 -30.77
N GLU A 396 -0.79 17.60 -30.80
CA GLU A 396 0.06 17.50 -29.61
C GLU A 396 0.06 18.81 -28.80
N THR A 397 0.12 19.98 -29.46
CA THR A 397 0.23 21.28 -28.79
C THR A 397 -1.10 21.85 -28.32
N GLU A 398 -2.15 21.79 -29.15
CA GLU A 398 -3.43 22.46 -28.86
C GLU A 398 -4.45 21.53 -28.18
N GLN A 399 -4.42 20.23 -28.52
CA GLN A 399 -5.44 19.26 -28.07
C GLN A 399 -4.94 18.25 -27.03
N GLY A 400 -3.62 18.18 -26.82
CA GLY A 400 -2.99 17.21 -25.92
C GLY A 400 -3.25 15.76 -26.32
N ILE A 401 -3.34 15.49 -27.62
CA ILE A 401 -3.51 14.15 -28.21
C ILE A 401 -2.13 13.58 -28.51
N GLU A 402 -1.83 12.41 -27.94
CA GLU A 402 -0.56 11.70 -28.19
C GLU A 402 -0.62 11.04 -29.57
N ILE A 403 0.25 11.46 -30.50
CA ILE A 403 0.32 10.88 -31.85
C ILE A 403 1.51 9.92 -31.93
N LEU A 404 1.22 8.63 -32.12
CA LEU A 404 2.22 7.59 -32.30
C LEU A 404 2.24 7.11 -33.74
N GLU A 405 3.23 7.61 -34.48
CA GLU A 405 3.51 7.20 -35.84
C GLU A 405 4.42 5.96 -35.83
N ILE A 406 3.92 4.84 -36.37
CA ILE A 406 4.58 3.53 -36.36
C ILE A 406 5.05 3.22 -37.77
N LYS A 407 6.37 3.10 -37.93
CA LYS A 407 7.00 2.77 -39.22
C LYS A 407 7.13 1.26 -39.41
#